data_AF-A0A5K1K0J5-F1
#
_entry.id   AF-A0A5K1K0J5-F1
#
_cell.length_a   1.000
_cell.length_b   1.000
_cell.length_c   1.000
_cell.angle_alpha   90.00
_cell.angle_beta   90.00
_cell.angle_gamma   90.00
#
_symmetry.space_group_name_H-M   'P 1'
#
loop_
_entity.id
_entity.type
_entity.pdbx_description
1 polymer ?
#
loop_
_entity_poly.entity_id
_entity_poly.type
_entity_poly.pdbx_seq_one_letter_code
_entity_poly.pdbx_strand_id
1 'polypeptide(L)'
;QKELGMYKYVKLPEVPTFTGGAIGYVGYDSIMHFEPKTAREVEDPLGIPEAIFMLVDTLLIYDHLYQSVKVVSHVFCPGDAGQVNLSFIYQTATSKARRLAKLVMSTVTPEVYQRPIALGNEAVSNVGKEGYEGFVTNLKEHIVAGDIIQAVPSQRLARPTTLHPFNAYRHLRRINPSPYMFYLDCGHIQIVGASPETLCKVENNKVYNHAIAGTIKRGQTVE
;
A
#
# COMPACT_ATOMS: atom_id res chain seq x y z
N GLN A 1 -6.91 15.59 9.95
CA GLN A 1 -6.21 15.89 11.22
C GLN A 1 -7.12 15.78 12.45
N LYS A 2 -8.33 16.36 12.46
CA LYS A 2 -9.26 16.29 13.62
C LYS A 2 -9.59 14.87 14.06
N GLU A 3 -9.89 13.97 13.11
CA GLU A 3 -10.21 12.56 13.40
C GLU A 3 -9.07 11.81 14.10
N LEU A 4 -7.82 12.05 13.69
CA LEU A 4 -6.64 11.44 14.32
C LEU A 4 -6.24 12.12 15.63
N GLY A 5 -6.70 13.35 15.88
CA GLY A 5 -6.32 14.14 17.06
C GLY A 5 -6.75 13.54 18.39
N MET A 6 -7.75 12.66 18.39
CA MET A 6 -8.19 11.92 19.58
C MET A 6 -7.26 10.74 19.92
N TYR A 7 -6.42 10.30 18.98
CA TYR A 7 -5.58 9.13 19.15
C TYR A 7 -4.16 9.54 19.52
N LYS A 8 -3.73 9.18 20.73
CA LYS A 8 -2.34 9.24 21.13
C LYS A 8 -1.73 7.85 21.03
N TYR A 9 -0.95 7.62 19.99
CA TYR A 9 -0.25 6.37 19.80
C TYR A 9 0.82 6.16 20.90
N VAL A 10 0.81 4.98 21.51
CA VAL A 10 1.79 4.57 22.52
C VAL A 10 2.81 3.65 21.85
N LYS A 11 4.07 4.11 21.78
CA LYS A 11 5.18 3.31 21.26
C LYS A 11 5.46 2.15 22.22
N LEU A 12 5.70 0.97 21.65
CA LEU A 12 6.16 -0.21 22.38
C LEU A 12 7.68 -0.35 22.17
N PRO A 13 8.53 -0.08 23.19
CA PRO A 13 9.98 -0.13 23.04
C PRO A 13 10.51 -1.48 22.55
N GLU A 14 9.82 -2.59 22.86
CA GLU A 14 10.26 -3.94 22.46
C GLU A 14 9.96 -4.24 20.96
N VAL A 15 9.26 -3.34 20.27
CA VAL A 15 8.82 -3.50 18.89
C VAL A 15 9.12 -2.22 18.12
N PRO A 16 10.35 -2.06 17.58
CA PRO A 16 10.82 -0.80 16.97
C PRO A 16 10.26 -0.58 15.55
N THR A 17 9.08 -1.11 15.24
CA THR A 17 8.43 -1.00 13.93
C THR A 17 7.01 -0.47 14.08
N PHE A 18 6.30 -0.31 12.97
CA PHE A 18 4.89 0.03 12.98
C PHE A 18 4.09 -1.02 13.76
N THR A 19 3.40 -0.59 14.82
CA THR A 19 2.59 -1.50 15.63
C THR A 19 1.09 -1.19 15.59
N GLY A 20 0.60 -0.38 14.64
CA GLY A 20 -0.80 0.01 14.58
C GLY A 20 -0.98 1.46 14.18
N GLY A 21 -2.15 1.79 13.63
CA GLY A 21 -2.45 3.08 13.03
C GLY A 21 -3.19 2.95 11.70
N ALA A 22 -3.13 3.99 10.88
CA ALA A 22 -3.80 4.03 9.59
C ALA A 22 -2.95 3.34 8.50
N ILE A 23 -3.52 2.35 7.81
CA ILE A 23 -2.92 1.69 6.65
C ILE A 23 -3.86 1.84 5.46
N GLY A 24 -3.34 2.23 4.30
CA GLY A 24 -4.16 2.37 3.11
C GLY A 24 -3.44 3.07 1.96
N TYR A 25 -4.17 3.85 1.18
CA TYR A 25 -3.64 4.57 0.03
C TYR A 25 -4.21 5.98 -0.10
N VAL A 26 -3.47 6.80 -0.85
CA VAL A 26 -3.89 8.10 -1.35
C VAL A 26 -3.69 8.07 -2.86
N GLY A 27 -4.75 8.34 -3.62
CA GLY A 27 -4.75 8.41 -5.06
C GLY A 27 -4.01 9.66 -5.54
N TYR A 28 -3.48 9.60 -6.77
CA TYR A 28 -2.71 10.71 -7.33
C TYR A 28 -3.54 12.00 -7.43
N ASP A 29 -4.83 11.89 -7.73
CA ASP A 29 -5.73 13.04 -7.92
C ASP A 29 -5.88 13.90 -6.66
N SER A 30 -5.49 13.39 -5.48
CA SER A 30 -5.40 14.17 -4.24
C SER A 30 -4.52 15.40 -4.35
N ILE A 31 -3.59 15.44 -5.31
CA ILE A 31 -2.77 16.61 -5.59
C ILE A 31 -3.59 17.87 -5.85
N MET A 32 -4.81 17.75 -6.40
CA MET A 32 -5.67 18.90 -6.70
C MET A 32 -6.07 19.70 -5.46
N HIS A 33 -6.10 19.06 -4.29
CA HIS A 33 -6.41 19.73 -3.01
C HIS A 33 -5.21 20.49 -2.44
N PHE A 34 -3.99 20.15 -2.86
CA PHE A 34 -2.75 20.77 -2.40
C PHE A 34 -2.21 21.81 -3.38
N GLU A 35 -2.41 21.58 -4.69
CA GLU A 35 -1.93 22.44 -5.77
C GLU A 35 -3.11 22.87 -6.66
N PRO A 36 -3.77 24.00 -6.38
CA PRO A 36 -4.99 24.43 -7.08
C PRO A 36 -4.85 24.58 -8.59
N LYS A 37 -3.63 24.83 -9.09
CA LYS A 37 -3.36 24.91 -10.55
C LYS A 37 -3.51 23.57 -11.28
N THR A 38 -3.49 22.47 -10.54
CA THR A 38 -3.67 21.12 -11.10
C THR A 38 -5.14 20.70 -11.14
N ALA A 39 -6.03 21.45 -10.47
CA ALA A 39 -7.45 21.18 -10.45
C ALA A 39 -8.03 21.27 -11.88
N ARG A 40 -8.64 20.19 -12.31
CA ARG A 40 -9.28 20.06 -13.63
C ARG A 40 -10.39 19.03 -13.55
N GLU A 41 -11.31 19.07 -14.49
CA GLU A 41 -12.24 17.95 -14.67
C GLU A 41 -11.44 16.72 -15.10
N VAL A 42 -11.48 15.67 -14.29
CA VAL A 42 -10.86 14.37 -14.59
C VAL A 42 -11.98 13.35 -14.65
N GLU A 43 -12.05 12.62 -15.76
CA GLU A 43 -12.89 11.44 -15.85
C GLU A 43 -12.38 10.42 -14.83
N ASP A 44 -13.27 9.85 -14.03
CA ASP A 44 -12.96 8.73 -13.12
C ASP A 44 -13.43 7.41 -13.73
N PRO A 45 -12.62 6.79 -14.61
CA PRO A 45 -12.95 5.49 -15.20
C PRO A 45 -12.80 4.32 -14.22
N LEU A 46 -12.21 4.53 -13.03
CA LEU A 46 -12.00 3.48 -12.05
C LEU A 46 -13.11 3.44 -10.99
N GLY A 47 -13.77 4.58 -10.73
CA GLY A 47 -14.83 4.68 -9.73
C GLY A 47 -14.33 4.37 -8.32
N ILE A 48 -13.05 4.65 -8.03
CA ILE A 48 -12.41 4.30 -6.77
C ILE A 48 -12.33 5.53 -5.85
N PRO A 49 -12.45 5.36 -4.53
CA PRO A 49 -12.25 6.47 -3.61
C PRO A 49 -10.86 7.09 -3.75
N GLU A 50 -10.79 8.40 -3.60
CA GLU A 50 -9.54 9.13 -3.72
C GLU A 50 -8.52 8.74 -2.63
N ALA A 51 -8.99 8.38 -1.42
CA ALA A 51 -8.16 7.81 -0.38
C ALA A 51 -8.96 6.84 0.49
N ILE A 52 -8.32 5.76 0.94
CA ILE A 52 -8.88 4.83 1.93
C ILE A 52 -7.81 4.57 2.98
N PHE A 53 -8.18 4.65 4.26
CA PHE A 53 -7.34 4.27 5.38
C PHE A 53 -8.11 3.37 6.34
N MET A 54 -7.54 2.19 6.62
CA MET A 54 -7.99 1.28 7.66
C MET A 54 -7.27 1.63 8.95
N LEU A 55 -8.03 1.89 10.02
CA LEU A 55 -7.44 2.02 11.35
C LEU A 55 -7.21 0.63 11.93
N VAL A 56 -5.95 0.17 11.89
CA VAL A 56 -5.56 -1.16 12.31
C VAL A 56 -5.06 -1.11 13.75
N ASP A 57 -5.80 -1.77 14.64
CA ASP A 57 -5.45 -1.89 16.06
C ASP A 57 -4.72 -3.20 16.39
N THR A 58 -4.90 -4.25 15.59
CA THR A 58 -4.39 -5.59 15.87
C THR A 58 -3.63 -6.12 14.68
N LEU A 59 -2.40 -6.57 14.89
CA LEU A 59 -1.49 -7.00 13.83
C LEU A 59 -0.56 -8.11 14.28
N LEU A 60 -0.05 -8.80 13.27
CA LEU A 60 1.01 -9.79 13.38
C LEU A 60 2.26 -9.22 12.71
N ILE A 61 3.36 -9.20 13.46
CA ILE A 61 4.66 -8.74 12.98
C ILE A 61 5.54 -9.97 12.87
N TYR A 62 5.99 -10.26 11.66
CA TYR A 62 6.95 -11.33 11.42
C TYR A 62 8.32 -10.74 11.17
N ASP A 63 9.26 -11.07 12.05
CA ASP A 63 10.67 -10.75 11.90
C ASP A 63 11.36 -11.89 11.16
N HIS A 64 11.71 -11.63 9.90
CA HIS A 64 12.38 -12.62 9.05
C HIS A 64 13.81 -12.95 9.52
N LEU A 65 14.49 -12.04 10.20
CA LEU A 65 15.87 -12.23 10.64
C LEU A 65 15.93 -13.15 11.86
N TYR A 66 15.11 -12.87 12.87
CA TYR A 66 15.04 -13.65 14.11
C TYR A 66 14.01 -14.79 14.04
N GLN A 67 13.31 -14.94 12.91
CA GLN A 67 12.22 -15.90 12.72
C GLN A 67 11.17 -15.85 13.84
N SER A 68 10.88 -14.64 14.33
CA SER A 68 9.98 -14.43 15.46
C SER A 68 8.66 -13.79 15.01
N VAL A 69 7.57 -14.18 15.67
CA VAL A 69 6.25 -13.59 15.44
C VAL A 69 5.82 -12.86 16.69
N LYS A 70 5.47 -11.57 16.56
CA LYS A 70 4.88 -10.76 17.63
C LYS A 70 3.43 -10.45 17.27
N VAL A 71 2.54 -10.60 18.24
CA VAL A 71 1.13 -10.20 18.10
C VAL A 71 0.91 -8.98 18.98
N VAL A 72 0.48 -7.88 18.36
CA VAL A 72 0.21 -6.62 19.05
C VAL A 72 -1.27 -6.28 18.85
N SER A 73 -1.95 -5.90 19.94
CA SER A 73 -3.32 -5.41 19.91
C SER A 73 -3.41 -4.13 20.74
N HIS A 74 -3.67 -3.02 20.06
CA HIS A 74 -3.99 -1.73 20.66
C HIS A 74 -5.47 -1.67 20.97
N VAL A 75 -5.78 -0.83 21.95
CA VAL A 75 -7.15 -0.50 22.34
C VAL A 75 -7.23 1.00 22.56
N PHE A 76 -8.35 1.58 22.14
CA PHE A 76 -8.62 2.97 22.44
C PHE A 76 -9.02 3.11 23.91
N CYS A 77 -8.27 3.92 24.65
CA CYS A 77 -8.54 4.24 26.04
C CYS A 77 -8.79 5.74 26.16
N PRO A 78 -10.05 6.16 26.40
CA PRO A 78 -10.36 7.55 26.75
C PRO A 78 -9.60 7.98 28.01
N GLY A 79 -9.22 9.26 28.09
CA GLY A 79 -8.43 9.79 29.22
C GLY A 79 -9.19 9.83 30.56
N ASP A 80 -10.51 9.73 30.52
CA ASP A 80 -11.44 9.70 31.65
C ASP A 80 -11.98 8.29 31.96
N ALA A 81 -11.39 7.25 31.37
CA ALA A 81 -11.81 5.87 31.61
C ALA A 81 -11.56 5.47 33.08
N GLY A 82 -12.64 5.23 33.84
CA GLY A 82 -12.55 4.71 35.21
C GLY A 82 -11.88 3.32 35.30
N GLN A 83 -11.39 2.96 36.49
CA GLN A 83 -10.60 1.72 36.71
C GLN A 83 -11.28 0.42 36.24
N VAL A 84 -12.60 0.30 36.42
CA VAL A 84 -13.37 -0.87 35.96
C VAL A 84 -13.33 -1.00 34.44
N ASN A 85 -13.33 0.12 33.73
CA ASN A 85 -13.27 0.16 32.27
C ASN A 85 -11.87 -0.27 31.76
N LEU A 86 -10.80 0.11 32.47
CA LEU A 86 -9.43 -0.27 32.12
C LEU A 86 -9.19 -1.79 32.13
N SER A 87 -9.68 -2.49 33.16
CA SER A 87 -9.56 -3.95 33.23
C SER A 87 -10.26 -4.64 32.05
N PHE A 88 -11.46 -4.19 31.71
CA PHE A 88 -12.22 -4.72 30.59
C PHE A 88 -11.55 -4.44 29.23
N ILE A 89 -11.05 -3.21 29.04
CA ILE A 89 -10.28 -2.80 27.86
C ILE A 89 -9.03 -3.68 27.67
N TYR A 90 -8.27 -3.90 28.75
CA TYR A 90 -7.08 -4.75 28.73
C TYR A 90 -7.41 -6.21 28.39
N GLN A 91 -8.47 -6.77 28.99
CA GLN A 91 -8.92 -8.13 28.69
C GLN A 91 -9.37 -8.27 27.23
N THR A 92 -9.98 -7.23 26.66
CA THR A 92 -10.38 -7.19 25.24
C THR A 92 -9.15 -7.24 24.33
N ALA A 93 -8.13 -6.42 24.57
CA ALA A 93 -6.87 -6.42 23.82
C ALA A 93 -6.17 -7.80 23.90
N THR A 94 -6.08 -8.33 25.12
CA THR A 94 -5.45 -9.63 25.39
C THR A 94 -6.18 -10.77 24.66
N SER A 95 -7.52 -10.73 24.62
CA SER A 95 -8.34 -11.74 23.95
C SER A 95 -8.17 -11.68 22.43
N LYS A 96 -8.14 -10.47 21.82
CA LYS A 96 -7.83 -10.28 20.39
C LYS A 96 -6.46 -10.86 20.04
N ALA A 97 -5.44 -10.51 20.83
CA ALA A 97 -4.07 -10.98 20.61
C ALA A 97 -3.96 -12.51 20.74
N ARG A 98 -4.53 -13.11 21.80
CA ARG A 98 -4.54 -14.57 21.99
C ARG A 98 -5.27 -15.31 20.87
N ARG A 99 -6.37 -14.75 20.37
CA ARG A 99 -7.10 -15.33 19.23
C ARG A 99 -6.24 -15.38 17.98
N LEU A 100 -5.54 -14.28 17.66
CA LEU A 100 -4.65 -14.23 16.50
C LEU A 100 -3.45 -15.17 16.67
N ALA A 101 -2.83 -15.19 17.86
CA ALA A 101 -1.77 -16.14 18.17
C ALA A 101 -2.21 -17.60 17.98
N LYS A 102 -3.40 -17.96 18.47
CA LYS A 102 -3.97 -19.31 18.29
C LYS A 102 -4.16 -19.67 16.82
N LEU A 103 -4.61 -18.72 16.00
CA LEU A 103 -4.78 -18.93 14.56
C LEU A 103 -3.44 -19.23 13.87
N VAL A 104 -2.37 -18.54 14.27
CA VAL A 104 -1.04 -18.71 13.69
C VAL A 104 -0.38 -20.03 14.13
N MET A 105 -0.69 -20.49 15.35
CA MET A 105 -0.24 -21.79 15.86
C MET A 105 -1.04 -22.97 15.31
N SER A 106 -2.06 -22.73 14.48
CA SER A 106 -2.80 -23.80 13.80
C SER A 106 -1.87 -24.63 12.92
N THR A 107 -2.02 -25.94 12.95
CA THR A 107 -1.30 -26.87 12.06
C THR A 107 -1.82 -26.81 10.62
N VAL A 108 -3.02 -26.27 10.42
CA VAL A 108 -3.65 -26.11 9.12
C VAL A 108 -3.54 -24.66 8.69
N THR A 109 -2.87 -24.44 7.55
CA THR A 109 -2.91 -23.16 6.84
C THR A 109 -3.95 -23.26 5.73
N PRO A 110 -5.03 -22.46 5.76
CA PRO A 110 -6.04 -22.52 4.73
C PRO A 110 -5.47 -22.08 3.38
N GLU A 111 -5.81 -22.80 2.32
CA GLU A 111 -5.52 -22.36 0.97
C GLU A 111 -6.49 -21.27 0.54
N VAL A 112 -5.98 -20.26 -0.17
CA VAL A 112 -6.83 -19.23 -0.76
C VAL A 112 -7.51 -19.82 -1.98
N TYR A 113 -8.84 -19.92 -1.91
CA TYR A 113 -9.65 -20.46 -2.98
C TYR A 113 -9.42 -19.68 -4.28
N GLN A 114 -9.05 -20.40 -5.33
CA GLN A 114 -8.81 -19.87 -6.67
C GLN A 114 -9.83 -20.50 -7.62
N ARG A 115 -10.69 -19.67 -8.21
CA ARG A 115 -11.55 -20.09 -9.32
C ARG A 115 -10.71 -20.48 -10.54
N PRO A 116 -11.21 -21.33 -11.45
CA PRO A 116 -10.53 -21.60 -12.72
C PRO A 116 -10.09 -20.30 -13.40
N ILE A 117 -8.83 -20.27 -13.83
CA ILE A 117 -8.23 -19.08 -14.44
C ILE A 117 -8.74 -18.99 -15.89
N ALA A 118 -9.44 -17.91 -16.21
CA ALA A 118 -9.84 -17.61 -17.57
C ALA A 118 -8.61 -17.13 -18.36
N LEU A 119 -8.18 -17.92 -19.35
CA LEU A 119 -7.09 -17.58 -20.26
C LEU A 119 -7.62 -16.82 -21.47
N GLY A 120 -6.71 -16.24 -22.25
CA GLY A 120 -7.05 -15.57 -23.51
C GLY A 120 -7.46 -14.10 -23.38
N ASN A 121 -7.66 -13.57 -22.17
CA ASN A 121 -7.88 -12.13 -21.99
C ASN A 121 -6.63 -11.34 -22.39
N GLU A 122 -6.80 -10.28 -23.16
CA GLU A 122 -5.71 -9.38 -23.59
C GLU A 122 -5.65 -8.13 -22.71
N ALA A 123 -4.47 -7.51 -22.64
CA ALA A 123 -4.30 -6.22 -21.98
C ALA A 123 -4.62 -5.10 -22.96
N VAL A 124 -5.51 -4.19 -22.57
CA VAL A 124 -5.94 -3.05 -23.38
C VAL A 124 -5.35 -1.76 -22.80
N SER A 125 -4.69 -0.97 -23.65
CA SER A 125 -4.23 0.38 -23.28
C SER A 125 -5.36 1.39 -23.40
N ASN A 126 -5.43 2.33 -22.46
CA ASN A 126 -6.41 3.42 -22.50
C ASN A 126 -6.12 4.46 -23.60
N VAL A 127 -4.89 4.53 -24.11
CA VAL A 127 -4.46 5.52 -25.12
C VAL A 127 -3.86 4.90 -26.37
N GLY A 128 -3.53 3.61 -26.34
CA GLY A 128 -2.86 2.93 -27.43
C GLY A 128 -1.43 3.41 -27.66
N LYS A 129 -0.77 2.83 -28.67
CA LYS A 129 0.62 3.17 -29.03
C LYS A 129 0.73 4.61 -29.52
N GLU A 130 -0.09 4.99 -30.51
CA GLU A 130 -0.05 6.31 -31.14
C GLU A 130 -0.36 7.42 -30.11
N GLY A 131 -1.34 7.21 -29.23
CA GLY A 131 -1.64 8.18 -28.17
C GLY A 131 -0.48 8.38 -27.20
N TYR A 132 0.20 7.30 -26.79
CA TYR A 132 1.36 7.40 -25.92
C TYR A 132 2.57 8.06 -26.60
N GLU A 133 2.83 7.75 -27.87
CA GLU A 133 3.88 8.42 -28.66
C GLU A 133 3.57 9.91 -28.86
N GLY A 134 2.28 10.26 -29.01
CA GLY A 134 1.80 11.64 -29.02
C GLY A 134 2.12 12.39 -27.73
N PHE A 135 1.86 11.78 -26.56
CA PHE A 135 2.24 12.38 -25.26
C PHE A 135 3.74 12.66 -25.18
N VAL A 136 4.57 11.69 -25.58
CA VAL A 136 6.03 11.85 -25.55
C VAL A 136 6.50 12.96 -26.49
N THR A 137 5.93 13.04 -27.69
CA THR A 137 6.30 14.05 -28.69
C THR A 137 5.95 15.46 -28.20
N ASN A 138 4.72 15.66 -27.73
CA ASN A 138 4.28 16.94 -27.17
C ASN A 138 5.13 17.37 -25.97
N LEU A 139 5.42 16.45 -25.04
CA LEU A 139 6.27 16.77 -23.88
C LEU A 139 7.70 17.16 -24.28
N LYS A 140 8.25 16.59 -25.37
CA LYS A 140 9.57 17.01 -25.88
C LYS A 140 9.56 18.43 -26.44
N GLU A 141 8.48 18.84 -27.10
CA GLU A 141 8.34 20.21 -27.59
C GLU A 141 8.38 21.21 -26.43
N HIS A 142 7.65 20.93 -25.35
CA HIS A 142 7.68 21.72 -24.12
C HIS A 142 9.05 21.73 -23.43
N ILE A 143 9.80 20.61 -23.48
CA ILE A 143 11.19 20.59 -22.98
C ILE A 143 12.08 21.51 -23.80
N VAL A 144 11.99 21.47 -25.13
CA VAL A 144 12.80 22.31 -26.03
C VAL A 144 12.42 23.79 -25.90
N ALA A 145 11.15 24.10 -25.72
CA ALA A 145 10.66 25.46 -25.49
C ALA A 145 11.11 26.03 -24.14
N GLY A 146 11.52 25.18 -23.19
CA GLY A 146 11.97 25.57 -21.85
C GLY A 146 10.85 25.63 -20.81
N ASP A 147 9.65 25.10 -21.11
CA ASP A 147 8.51 25.08 -20.19
C ASP A 147 8.72 24.10 -19.02
N ILE A 148 9.37 22.96 -19.30
CA ILE A 148 9.65 21.89 -18.34
C ILE A 148 11.04 21.31 -18.58
N ILE A 149 11.66 20.75 -17.55
CA ILE A 149 12.95 20.04 -17.67
C ILE A 149 12.72 18.55 -17.97
N GLN A 150 11.69 17.96 -17.36
CA GLN A 150 11.31 16.56 -17.51
C GLN A 150 9.83 16.39 -17.20
N ALA A 151 9.19 15.42 -17.84
CA ALA A 151 7.87 14.91 -17.46
C ALA A 151 7.86 13.37 -17.47
N VAL A 152 6.97 12.78 -16.68
CA VAL A 152 6.79 11.32 -16.57
C VAL A 152 5.36 10.98 -17.03
N PRO A 153 5.12 10.86 -18.36
CA PRO A 153 3.82 10.43 -18.85
C PRO A 153 3.56 8.97 -18.46
N SER A 154 2.29 8.60 -18.32
CA SER A 154 1.87 7.24 -17.99
C SER A 154 0.68 6.81 -18.85
N GLN A 155 0.48 5.50 -18.96
CA GLN A 155 -0.74 4.91 -19.53
C GLN A 155 -1.22 3.79 -18.62
N ARG A 156 -2.53 3.49 -18.68
CA ARG A 156 -3.13 2.37 -17.98
C ARG A 156 -3.29 1.20 -18.94
N LEU A 157 -2.82 0.03 -18.50
CA LEU A 157 -3.16 -1.26 -19.10
C LEU A 157 -4.22 -1.94 -18.24
N ALA A 158 -5.33 -2.36 -18.85
CA ALA A 158 -6.40 -3.10 -18.18
C ALA A 158 -6.52 -4.50 -18.79
N ARG A 159 -6.57 -5.52 -17.93
CA ARG A 159 -6.74 -6.91 -18.35
C ARG A 159 -7.73 -7.62 -17.42
N PRO A 160 -8.91 -8.04 -17.91
CA PRO A 160 -9.83 -8.85 -17.12
C PRO A 160 -9.16 -10.13 -16.62
N THR A 161 -9.40 -10.49 -15.36
CA THR A 161 -8.81 -11.67 -14.74
C THR A 161 -9.74 -12.31 -13.71
N THR A 162 -9.69 -13.63 -13.63
CA THR A 162 -10.31 -14.41 -12.54
C THR A 162 -9.29 -14.83 -11.48
N LEU A 163 -8.03 -14.40 -11.61
CA LEU A 163 -6.98 -14.65 -10.62
C LEU A 163 -7.33 -13.94 -9.32
N HIS A 164 -7.28 -14.68 -8.21
CA HIS A 164 -7.51 -14.11 -6.89
C HIS A 164 -6.39 -13.10 -6.58
N PRO A 165 -6.70 -11.87 -6.13
CA PRO A 165 -5.71 -10.83 -5.87
C PRO A 165 -4.56 -11.26 -4.95
N PHE A 166 -4.85 -12.00 -3.88
CA PHE A 166 -3.81 -12.54 -3.01
C PHE A 166 -2.85 -13.53 -3.72
N ASN A 167 -3.34 -14.33 -4.67
CA ASN A 167 -2.47 -15.20 -5.45
C ASN A 167 -1.60 -14.39 -6.43
N ALA A 168 -2.13 -13.30 -7.00
CA ALA A 168 -1.33 -12.34 -7.76
C ALA A 168 -0.18 -11.77 -6.92
N TYR A 169 -0.45 -11.37 -5.67
CA TYR A 169 0.57 -10.93 -4.72
C TYR A 169 1.64 -12.00 -4.46
N ARG A 170 1.23 -13.25 -4.20
CA ARG A 170 2.16 -14.37 -3.97
C ARG A 170 3.09 -14.61 -5.17
N HIS A 171 2.55 -14.53 -6.38
CA HIS A 171 3.35 -14.68 -7.60
C HIS A 171 4.29 -13.47 -7.81
N LEU A 172 3.78 -12.25 -7.64
CA LEU A 172 4.58 -11.03 -7.76
C LEU A 172 5.77 -11.02 -6.80
N ARG A 173 5.56 -11.45 -5.54
CA ARG A 173 6.62 -11.56 -4.52
C ARG A 173 7.76 -12.50 -4.93
N ARG A 174 7.48 -13.53 -5.72
CA ARG A 174 8.50 -14.47 -6.22
C ARG A 174 9.26 -13.91 -7.40
N ILE A 175 8.59 -13.19 -8.30
CA ILE A 175 9.16 -12.71 -9.56
C ILE A 175 9.94 -11.40 -9.36
N ASN A 176 9.40 -10.48 -8.57
CA ASN A 176 9.98 -9.15 -8.38
C ASN A 176 9.96 -8.74 -6.90
N PRO A 177 10.77 -9.40 -6.04
CA PRO A 177 10.89 -8.99 -4.65
C PRO A 177 11.40 -7.55 -4.57
N SER A 178 10.60 -6.67 -3.98
CA SER A 178 10.88 -5.24 -3.84
C SER A 178 10.89 -4.84 -2.36
N PRO A 179 11.52 -3.71 -1.98
CA PRO A 179 11.53 -3.22 -0.61
C PRO A 179 10.11 -3.00 -0.04
N TYR A 180 9.14 -2.61 -0.88
CA TYR A 180 7.76 -2.39 -0.49
C TYR A 180 6.82 -3.32 -1.25
N MET A 181 6.50 -4.44 -0.62
CA MET A 181 5.50 -5.41 -1.11
C MET A 181 4.21 -5.20 -0.33
N PHE A 182 3.07 -5.12 -1.02
CA PHE A 182 1.78 -4.96 -0.35
C PHE A 182 0.65 -5.70 -1.06
N TYR A 183 -0.25 -6.20 -0.22
CA TYR A 183 -1.60 -6.60 -0.58
C TYR A 183 -2.55 -5.89 0.39
N LEU A 184 -3.41 -5.03 -0.13
CA LEU A 184 -4.44 -4.34 0.65
C LEU A 184 -5.79 -4.82 0.14
N ASP A 185 -6.60 -5.34 1.06
CA ASP A 185 -8.00 -5.66 0.79
C ASP A 185 -8.88 -4.56 1.39
N CYS A 186 -9.38 -3.68 0.53
CA CYS A 186 -10.27 -2.57 0.89
C CYS A 186 -11.75 -2.94 0.64
N GLY A 187 -12.08 -4.22 0.58
CA GLY A 187 -13.42 -4.74 0.33
C GLY A 187 -13.77 -4.76 -1.14
N HIS A 188 -14.22 -3.64 -1.69
CA HIS A 188 -14.62 -3.55 -3.11
C HIS A 188 -13.42 -3.37 -4.05
N ILE A 189 -12.25 -3.03 -3.51
CA ILE A 189 -11.01 -2.82 -4.24
C ILE A 189 -9.89 -3.60 -3.55
N GLN A 190 -9.08 -4.31 -4.33
CA GLN A 190 -7.86 -4.95 -3.86
C GLN A 190 -6.67 -4.31 -4.57
N ILE A 191 -5.67 -3.91 -3.78
CA ILE A 191 -4.43 -3.32 -4.28
C ILE A 191 -3.30 -4.33 -4.07
N VAL A 192 -2.62 -4.67 -5.16
CA VAL A 192 -1.46 -5.57 -5.16
C VAL A 192 -0.29 -4.81 -5.76
N GLY A 193 0.85 -4.79 -5.07
CA GLY A 193 2.02 -4.07 -5.59
C GLY A 193 3.36 -4.53 -5.02
N ALA A 194 4.39 -4.16 -5.78
CA ALA A 194 5.80 -4.34 -5.49
C ALA A 194 6.51 -3.05 -5.90
N SER A 195 6.57 -2.08 -4.99
CA SER A 195 7.20 -0.78 -5.25
C SER A 195 8.69 -0.83 -4.91
N PRO A 196 9.57 -0.43 -5.84
CA PRO A 196 11.00 -0.29 -5.57
C PRO A 196 11.33 1.00 -4.78
N GLU A 197 10.43 1.99 -4.78
CA GLU A 197 10.72 3.34 -4.35
C GLU A 197 9.84 3.78 -3.18
N THR A 198 10.43 4.61 -2.30
CA THR A 198 9.74 5.22 -1.15
C THR A 198 9.40 6.65 -1.49
N LEU A 199 8.12 7.04 -1.43
CA LEU A 199 7.75 8.46 -1.55
C LEU A 199 8.36 9.28 -0.39
N CYS A 200 8.09 8.85 0.83
CA CYS A 200 8.61 9.47 2.04
C CYS A 200 8.47 8.49 3.21
N LYS A 201 9.49 8.43 4.07
CA LYS A 201 9.44 7.75 5.37
C LYS A 201 9.70 8.77 6.47
N VAL A 202 8.81 8.84 7.46
CA VAL A 202 9.00 9.71 8.62
C VAL A 202 9.25 8.87 9.86
N GLU A 203 10.37 9.11 10.53
CA GLU A 203 10.78 8.36 11.73
C GLU A 203 11.52 9.28 12.69
N ASN A 204 11.11 9.30 13.96
CA ASN A 204 11.70 10.15 15.01
C ASN A 204 11.84 11.62 14.59
N ASN A 205 10.76 12.17 14.01
CA ASN A 205 10.70 13.53 13.45
C ASN A 205 11.74 13.83 12.37
N LYS A 206 12.29 12.80 11.71
CA LYS A 206 13.15 12.91 10.54
C LYS A 206 12.42 12.40 9.31
N VAL A 207 12.56 13.14 8.22
CA VAL A 207 11.99 12.81 6.92
C VAL A 207 13.09 12.20 6.05
N TYR A 208 12.82 11.02 5.49
CA TYR A 208 13.69 10.30 4.58
C TYR A 208 12.99 10.17 3.23
N ASN A 209 13.72 10.47 2.16
CA ASN A 209 13.31 10.24 0.79
C ASN A 209 14.48 9.57 0.05
N HIS A 210 14.17 8.59 -0.79
CA HIS A 210 15.15 7.92 -1.64
C HIS A 210 14.62 7.90 -3.07
N ALA A 211 14.81 9.03 -3.75
CA ALA A 211 14.37 9.21 -5.12
C ALA A 211 15.23 8.36 -6.07
N ILE A 212 14.59 7.60 -6.95
CA ILE A 212 15.23 6.77 -7.96
C ILE A 212 15.04 7.43 -9.32
N ALA A 213 16.14 7.74 -9.99
CA ALA A 213 16.12 8.22 -11.36
C ALA A 213 17.08 7.39 -12.21
N GLY A 214 16.54 6.81 -13.29
CA GLY A 214 17.28 5.96 -14.21
C GLY A 214 17.17 4.47 -13.91
N THR A 215 16.94 3.69 -14.95
CA THR A 215 16.88 2.23 -14.90
C THR A 215 17.69 1.67 -16.06
N ILE A 216 18.58 0.73 -15.77
CA ILE A 216 19.25 -0.09 -16.78
C ILE A 216 18.68 -1.51 -16.75
N LYS A 217 18.64 -2.17 -17.91
CA LYS A 217 18.31 -3.60 -17.94
C LYS A 217 19.41 -4.36 -17.21
N ARG A 218 19.03 -5.37 -16.42
CA ARG A 218 20.00 -6.32 -15.85
C ARG A 218 20.70 -7.06 -17.00
N GLY A 219 21.99 -7.34 -16.84
CA GLY A 219 22.76 -8.17 -17.75
C GLY A 219 22.08 -9.52 -17.97
N GLN A 220 22.25 -10.09 -19.17
CA GLN A 220 21.75 -11.45 -19.47
C GLN A 220 22.64 -12.55 -18.87
N THR A 221 23.84 -12.17 -18.45
CA THR A 221 24.85 -13.01 -17.80
C THR A 221 24.99 -12.63 -16.33
N VAL A 222 25.64 -13.52 -15.57
CA VAL A 222 25.94 -13.28 -14.14
C VAL A 222 27.04 -12.20 -13.96
N GLU A 223 27.80 -11.94 -15.03
CA GLU A 223 28.79 -10.84 -15.13
C GLU A 223 28.12 -9.47 -15.37
#